data_AF-A0A2V6ZVL3-F1
#
_entry.id   AF-A0A2V6ZVL3-F1
#
_cell.length_a   1.000
_cell.length_b   1.000
_cell.length_c   1.000
_cell.angle_alpha   90.00
_cell.angle_beta   90.00
_cell.angle_gamma   90.00
#
_symmetry.space_group_name_H-M   'P 1'
#
loop_
_entity.id
_entity.type
_entity.pdbx_description
1 polymer ?
#
loop_
_entity_poly.entity_id
_entity_poly.type
_entity_poly.pdbx_seq_one_letter_code
_entity_poly.pdbx_strand_id
1 'polypeptide(L)'
;MHPVPVRFLALTAPRWLGLVVVAGLLLVGCGKHYWGKPGAGPADFQRESAECARENAVLMGSNKDYGIVIADLYKNCLKARGWNRAQQFEPAPAGWFRGIEEDGPMLLEASPPVSPRQ
;
A
#
# COMPACT_ATOMS: atom_id res chain seq x y z
N MET A 1 -13.98 -13.19 64.12
CA MET A 1 -13.53 -13.17 62.71
C MET A 1 -14.63 -13.80 61.86
N HIS A 2 -15.28 -13.01 61.00
CA HIS A 2 -16.30 -13.48 60.06
C HIS A 2 -15.89 -13.02 58.64
N PRO A 3 -15.94 -13.88 57.62
CA PRO A 3 -15.61 -13.48 56.25
C PRO A 3 -16.80 -12.73 55.63
N VAL A 4 -16.51 -11.64 54.92
CA VAL A 4 -17.49 -10.89 54.12
C VAL A 4 -17.58 -11.55 52.74
N PRO A 5 -18.77 -11.86 52.21
CA PRO A 5 -18.90 -12.43 50.87
C PRO A 5 -18.73 -11.33 49.81
N VAL A 6 -17.69 -11.44 48.98
CA VAL A 6 -17.53 -10.62 47.78
C VAL A 6 -18.46 -11.19 46.70
N ARG A 7 -19.61 -10.56 46.48
CA ARG A 7 -20.48 -10.86 45.35
C ARG A 7 -19.87 -10.27 44.08
N PHE A 8 -19.25 -11.12 43.26
CA PHE A 8 -18.99 -10.79 41.87
C PHE A 8 -20.34 -10.74 41.13
N LEU A 9 -20.81 -9.53 40.81
CA LEU A 9 -21.88 -9.35 39.84
C LEU A 9 -21.34 -9.80 38.49
N ALA A 10 -21.65 -11.04 38.10
CA ALA A 10 -21.51 -11.47 36.73
C ALA A 10 -22.49 -10.65 35.89
N LEU A 11 -22.02 -9.51 35.39
CA LEU A 11 -22.70 -8.75 34.34
C LEU A 11 -22.73 -9.66 33.11
N THR A 12 -23.82 -10.39 32.93
CA THR A 12 -24.09 -11.09 31.68
C THR A 12 -24.26 -10.01 30.61
N ALA A 13 -23.18 -9.71 29.90
CA ALA A 13 -23.19 -8.75 28.81
C ALA A 13 -24.28 -9.18 27.82
N PRO A 14 -25.21 -8.28 27.49
CA PRO A 14 -26.34 -8.67 26.67
C PRO A 14 -25.83 -9.00 25.25
N ARG A 15 -26.36 -10.07 24.65
CA ARG A 15 -25.86 -10.63 23.37
C ARG A 15 -25.78 -9.60 22.23
N TRP A 16 -26.59 -8.54 22.29
CA TRP A 16 -26.56 -7.43 21.32
C TRP A 16 -25.27 -6.58 21.41
N LEU A 17 -24.63 -6.48 22.58
CA LEU A 17 -23.38 -5.75 22.75
C LEU A 17 -22.25 -6.41 21.94
N GLY A 18 -22.20 -7.75 21.93
CA GLY A 18 -21.26 -8.49 21.09
C GLY A 18 -21.50 -8.27 19.60
N LEU A 19 -22.77 -8.24 19.18
CA LEU A 19 -23.18 -7.94 17.81
C LEU A 19 -22.80 -6.52 17.37
N VAL A 20 -22.97 -5.52 18.23
CA VAL A 20 -22.60 -4.13 17.97
C VAL A 20 -21.08 -3.97 17.84
N VAL A 21 -20.30 -4.63 18.69
CA VAL A 21 -18.84 -4.60 18.61
C VAL A 21 -18.35 -5.26 17.31
N VAL A 22 -18.87 -6.44 16.95
CA VAL A 22 -18.51 -7.11 15.70
C VAL A 22 -18.91 -6.27 14.48
N ALA A 23 -20.12 -5.71 14.47
CA ALA A 23 -20.56 -4.82 13.39
C ALA A 23 -19.68 -3.56 13.30
N GLY A 24 -19.28 -2.97 14.42
CA GLY A 24 -18.38 -1.81 14.46
C GLY A 24 -16.98 -2.11 13.91
N LEU A 25 -16.44 -3.30 14.20
CA LEU A 25 -15.15 -3.75 13.66
C LEU A 25 -15.19 -4.02 12.15
N LEU A 26 -16.36 -4.33 11.59
CA LEU A 26 -16.52 -4.51 10.13
C LEU A 26 -16.57 -3.16 9.38
N LEU A 27 -16.90 -2.06 10.06
CA LEU A 27 -17.01 -0.73 9.47
C LEU A 27 -15.66 -0.02 9.33
N VAL A 28 -14.63 -0.44 10.09
CA VAL A 28 -13.25 -0.01 9.87
C VAL A 28 -12.68 -0.78 8.66
N GLY A 29 -13.06 -0.35 7.46
CA GLY A 29 -12.55 -0.92 6.21
C GLY A 29 -11.02 -1.01 6.24
N CYS A 30 -10.47 -2.11 5.73
CA CYS A 30 -9.02 -2.28 5.63
C CYS A 30 -8.41 -1.12 4.81
N GLY A 31 -7.43 -0.43 5.38
CA GLY A 31 -6.71 0.62 4.66
C GLY A 31 -6.08 0.10 3.38
N LYS A 32 -5.78 1.00 2.44
CA LYS A 32 -5.03 0.62 1.23
C LYS A 32 -3.56 0.84 1.45
N HIS A 33 -2.72 0.12 0.72
CA HIS A 33 -1.28 0.28 0.82
C HIS A 33 -0.81 1.46 -0.01
N TYR A 34 0.03 2.27 0.60
CA TYR A 34 0.67 3.44 -0.01
C TYR A 34 2.16 3.43 0.27
N TRP A 35 2.87 4.21 -0.54
CA TRP A 35 4.30 4.43 -0.45
C TRP A 35 4.60 5.84 0.04
N GLY A 36 5.48 5.96 1.03
CA GLY A 36 5.98 7.24 1.52
C GLY A 36 7.48 7.20 1.75
N LYS A 37 8.16 8.33 1.55
CA LYS A 37 9.60 8.48 1.76
C LYS A 37 9.86 9.89 2.32
N PRO A 38 10.54 10.04 3.47
CA PRO A 38 10.79 11.35 4.07
C PRO A 38 11.49 12.30 3.09
N GLY A 39 10.94 13.50 2.91
CA GLY A 39 11.48 14.51 2.01
C GLY A 39 11.25 14.27 0.51
N ALA A 40 10.61 13.16 0.11
CA ALA A 40 10.29 12.88 -1.28
C ALA A 40 8.92 13.41 -1.68
N GLY A 41 8.83 14.00 -2.86
CA GLY A 41 7.59 14.52 -3.43
C GLY A 41 6.94 13.57 -4.44
N PRO A 42 5.79 13.98 -5.01
CA PRO A 42 5.10 13.22 -6.07
C PRO A 42 6.00 12.95 -7.28
N ALA A 43 6.81 13.93 -7.69
CA ALA A 43 7.72 13.77 -8.83
C ALA A 43 8.82 12.71 -8.59
N ASP A 44 9.31 12.60 -7.36
CA ASP A 44 10.27 11.57 -6.99
C ASP A 44 9.63 10.18 -7.00
N PHE A 45 8.41 10.09 -6.48
CA PHE A 45 7.65 8.84 -6.53
C PHE A 45 7.41 8.41 -7.98
N GLN A 46 6.92 9.28 -8.85
CA GLN A 46 6.64 8.93 -10.23
C GLN A 46 7.89 8.47 -10.98
N ARG A 47 9.00 9.19 -10.81
CA ARG A 47 10.28 8.83 -11.44
C ARG A 47 10.80 7.47 -10.95
N GLU A 48 10.92 7.29 -9.64
CA GLU A 48 11.48 6.05 -9.08
C GLU A 48 10.54 4.85 -9.26
N SER A 49 9.22 5.07 -9.19
CA SER A 49 8.19 4.06 -9.49
C SER A 49 8.28 3.59 -10.94
N ALA A 50 8.34 4.52 -11.90
CA ALA A 50 8.44 4.19 -13.32
C ALA A 50 9.74 3.44 -13.64
N GLU A 51 10.86 3.85 -13.05
CA GLU A 51 12.14 3.13 -13.21
C GLU A 51 12.05 1.70 -12.65
N CYS A 52 11.55 1.53 -11.41
CA CYS A 52 11.36 0.21 -10.83
C CYS A 52 10.39 -0.67 -11.62
N ALA A 53 9.32 -0.09 -12.18
CA ALA A 53 8.37 -0.83 -13.01
C ALA A 53 9.05 -1.36 -14.27
N ARG A 54 9.87 -0.53 -14.92
CA ARG A 54 10.60 -0.90 -16.14
C ARG A 54 11.70 -1.92 -15.93
N GLU A 55 12.47 -1.78 -14.85
CA GLU A 55 13.51 -2.74 -14.47
C GLU A 55 12.94 -4.14 -14.19
N ASN A 56 11.69 -4.19 -13.74
CA ASN A 56 11.03 -5.43 -13.31
C ASN A 56 9.85 -5.83 -14.20
N ALA A 57 9.82 -5.31 -15.43
CA ALA A 57 8.85 -5.69 -16.45
C ALA A 57 9.36 -6.86 -17.30
N VAL A 58 8.47 -7.81 -17.57
CA VAL A 58 8.70 -8.95 -18.46
C VAL A 58 7.74 -8.89 -19.65
N LEU A 59 8.00 -9.67 -20.70
CA LEU A 59 7.18 -9.75 -21.91
C LEU A 59 6.87 -8.36 -22.51
N MET A 60 7.91 -7.55 -22.65
CA MET A 60 7.83 -6.19 -23.19
C MET A 60 7.33 -6.21 -24.64
N GLY A 61 6.39 -5.31 -24.97
CA GLY A 61 5.95 -5.10 -26.35
C GLY A 61 7.11 -4.58 -27.24
N SER A 62 6.94 -4.63 -28.56
CA SER A 62 8.00 -4.25 -29.52
C SER A 62 8.57 -2.85 -29.30
N ASN A 63 7.75 -1.90 -28.86
CA ASN A 63 8.16 -0.52 -28.58
C ASN A 63 8.60 -0.30 -27.12
N LYS A 64 8.55 -1.33 -26.26
CA LYS A 64 8.86 -1.27 -24.82
C LYS A 64 7.98 -0.34 -23.98
N ASP A 65 6.87 0.16 -24.55
CA ASP A 65 5.89 1.00 -23.85
C ASP A 65 4.97 0.21 -22.92
N TYR A 66 4.87 -1.10 -23.11
CA TYR A 66 4.06 -2.00 -22.29
C TYR A 66 4.86 -3.21 -21.86
N GLY A 67 4.61 -3.69 -20.64
CA GLY A 67 5.16 -4.95 -20.14
C GLY A 67 4.39 -5.44 -18.92
N ILE A 68 4.58 -6.71 -18.57
CA ILE A 68 4.04 -7.28 -17.34
C ILE A 68 4.99 -6.95 -16.20
N VAL A 69 4.58 -6.09 -15.28
CA VAL A 69 5.39 -5.75 -14.11
C VAL A 69 5.22 -6.83 -13.06
N ILE A 70 6.32 -7.42 -12.59
CA ILE A 70 6.30 -8.35 -11.46
C ILE A 70 6.25 -7.53 -10.17
N ALA A 71 5.09 -7.48 -9.53
CA ALA A 71 4.75 -6.58 -8.45
C ALA A 71 5.67 -6.75 -7.24
N ASP A 72 6.08 -7.98 -6.90
CA ASP A 72 6.97 -8.22 -5.77
C ASP A 72 8.37 -7.67 -6.01
N LEU A 73 8.89 -7.78 -7.23
CA LEU A 73 10.19 -7.21 -7.59
C LEU A 73 10.12 -5.68 -7.65
N TYR A 74 9.04 -5.12 -8.21
CA TYR A 74 8.75 -3.69 -8.17
C TYR A 74 8.69 -3.14 -6.73
N LYS A 75 7.95 -3.81 -5.83
CA LYS A 75 7.86 -3.44 -4.41
C LYS A 75 9.24 -3.51 -3.74
N ASN A 76 10.04 -4.51 -4.05
CA ASN A 76 11.39 -4.65 -3.48
C ASN A 76 12.35 -3.56 -3.99
N CYS A 77 12.27 -3.20 -5.27
CA CYS A 77 13.02 -2.08 -5.84
C CYS A 77 12.70 -0.76 -5.12
N LEU A 78 11.42 -0.44 -4.91
CA LEU A 78 11.02 0.76 -4.16
C LEU A 78 11.54 0.77 -2.72
N LYS A 79 11.45 -0.37 -2.02
CA LYS A 79 12.03 -0.52 -0.67
C LYS A 79 13.54 -0.28 -0.67
N ALA A 80 14.26 -0.82 -1.64
CA ALA A 80 15.71 -0.61 -1.79
C ALA A 80 16.06 0.87 -2.03
N ARG A 81 15.17 1.62 -2.67
CA ARG A 81 15.29 3.07 -2.86
C ARG A 81 14.80 3.90 -1.66
N GLY A 82 14.48 3.26 -0.53
CA GLY A 82 14.11 3.93 0.71
C GLY A 82 12.63 4.29 0.84
N TRP A 83 11.76 3.77 -0.03
CA TRP A 83 10.32 3.94 0.13
C TRP A 83 9.76 2.97 1.16
N ASN A 84 8.90 3.49 2.04
CA ASN A 84 8.18 2.70 3.02
C ASN A 84 6.76 2.42 2.55
N ARG A 85 6.32 1.15 2.62
CA ARG A 85 4.96 0.74 2.31
C ARG A 85 4.15 0.58 3.60
N ALA A 86 3.05 1.31 3.72
CA ALA A 86 2.15 1.21 4.88
C ALA A 86 0.68 1.30 4.46
N GLN A 87 -0.21 0.77 5.29
CA GLN A 87 -1.64 0.98 5.10
C GLN A 87 -2.01 2.40 5.52
N GLN A 88 -2.74 3.10 4.67
CA GLN A 88 -3.36 4.38 4.96
C GLN A 88 -4.87 4.27 4.77
N PHE A 89 -5.60 5.04 5.57
CA PHE A 89 -7.02 5.27 5.35
C PHE A 89 -7.22 6.32 4.27
N GLU A 90 -8.32 6.21 3.54
CA GLU A 90 -8.68 7.18 2.53
C GLU A 90 -9.36 8.40 3.17
N PRO A 91 -9.00 9.64 2.77
CA PRO A 91 -7.93 9.99 1.81
C PRO A 91 -6.55 9.84 2.45
N ALA A 92 -5.59 9.33 1.68
CA ALA A 92 -4.23 9.17 2.19
C ALA A 92 -3.59 10.54 2.52
N PRO A 93 -2.73 10.61 3.55
CA PRO A 93 -2.05 11.86 3.89
C PRO A 93 -1.13 12.33 2.76
N ALA A 94 -0.80 13.62 2.75
CA ALA A 94 0.19 14.15 1.81
C ALA A 94 1.53 13.41 1.92
N GLY A 95 2.18 13.15 0.79
CA GLY A 95 3.43 12.38 0.72
C GLY A 95 3.24 10.86 0.69
N TRP A 96 1.99 10.37 0.58
CA TRP A 96 1.67 8.96 0.37
C TRP A 96 1.11 8.73 -1.02
N PHE A 97 1.69 7.77 -1.75
CA PHE A 97 1.42 7.54 -3.17
C PHE A 97 1.00 6.10 -3.45
N ARG A 98 0.14 5.91 -4.46
CA ARG A 98 -0.29 4.58 -4.90
C ARG A 98 0.65 4.04 -5.95
N GLY A 99 1.07 2.79 -5.77
CA GLY A 99 1.93 2.07 -6.71
C GLY A 99 1.23 0.87 -7.33
N ILE A 100 2.01 0.07 -8.04
CA ILE A 100 1.58 -1.21 -8.61
C ILE A 100 1.49 -2.25 -7.49
N GLU A 101 0.31 -2.84 -7.31
CA GLU A 101 0.03 -3.78 -6.22
C GLU A 101 -0.08 -5.24 -6.68
N GLU A 102 -0.32 -5.47 -7.97
CA GLU A 102 -0.57 -6.77 -8.58
C GLU A 102 0.21 -6.94 -9.89
N ASP A 103 0.50 -8.19 -10.23
CA ASP A 103 1.16 -8.52 -11.48
C ASP A 103 0.19 -8.26 -12.64
N GLY A 104 0.66 -7.58 -13.69
CA GLY A 104 -0.20 -7.29 -14.82
C GLY A 104 0.44 -6.43 -15.89
N PRO A 105 -0.22 -6.33 -17.06
CA PRO A 105 0.21 -5.46 -18.13
C PRO A 105 0.06 -4.01 -17.70
N MET A 106 1.18 -3.28 -17.67
CA MET A 106 1.21 -1.87 -17.33
C MET A 106 1.75 -1.07 -18.52
N LEU A 107 1.22 0.15 -18.69
CA LEU A 107 1.91 1.16 -19.49
C LEU A 107 3.16 1.57 -18.69
N LEU A 108 4.31 1.32 -19.29
CA LEU A 108 5.60 1.71 -18.77
C LEU A 108 5.88 3.08 -19.37
N GLU A 109 5.70 4.14 -18.57
CA GLU A 109 5.94 5.50 -19.01
C GLU A 109 7.27 5.54 -19.79
N ALA A 110 7.18 5.94 -21.05
CA ALA A 110 8.29 5.83 -21.98
C ALA A 110 9.51 6.53 -21.37
N SER A 111 10.70 5.94 -21.55
CA SER A 111 11.94 6.70 -21.37
C SER A 111 11.75 8.06 -22.02
N PRO A 112 12.11 9.19 -21.36
CA PRO A 112 12.24 10.43 -22.11
C PRO A 112 13.08 10.10 -23.34
N PRO A 113 12.68 10.54 -24.54
CA PRO A 113 13.35 10.16 -25.77
C PRO A 113 14.84 10.39 -25.56
N VAL A 114 15.65 9.34 -25.76
CA VAL A 114 17.09 9.51 -25.86
C VAL A 114 17.28 10.48 -27.02
N SER A 115 17.55 11.75 -26.69
CA SER A 115 17.92 12.75 -27.67
C SER A 115 19.12 12.18 -28.43
N PRO A 116 19.07 12.05 -29.77
CA PRO A 116 20.23 11.64 -30.53
C PRO A 116 21.32 12.66 -30.25
N ARG A 117 22.41 12.21 -29.62
CA ARG A 117 23.63 13.01 -29.51
C ARG A 117 24.06 13.31 -30.94
N GLN A 118 24.26 14.60 -31.25
CA GLN A 118 24.57 15.13 -32.58
C GLN A 118 25.69 14.38 -33.29
#